data_AF-L0HC55-F1
#
_entry.id   AF-L0HC55-F1
#
_cell.length_a   1.000
_cell.length_b   1.000
_cell.length_c   1.000
_cell.angle_alpha   90.00
_cell.angle_beta   90.00
_cell.angle_gamma   90.00
#
_symmetry.space_group_name_H-M   'P 1'
#
loop_
_entity.id
_entity.type
_entity.pdbx_description
1 polymer ?
#
loop_
_entity_poly.entity_id
_entity_poly.type
_entity_poly.pdbx_seq_one_letter_code
_entity_poly.pdbx_strand_id
1 'polypeptide(L)'
;MFLKKEKKSLTTPQLTGAQSRDIQSCLTNHRCEIPKCPYGKSQTVHHITPRAAQGKHTYLNMIGVCESHHREAERNMITPAQLRSYIKMRSPKEENCIKKVIEKINGNAKKSSKKKTPEEEWMDRFRI
;
A
#
# COMPACT_ATOMS: atom_id res chain seq x y z
N MET A 1 31.69 -18.28 -11.30
CA MET A 1 31.22 -17.40 -10.22
C MET A 1 29.73 -17.12 -10.45
N PHE A 2 28.85 -17.66 -9.61
CA PHE A 2 27.39 -17.54 -9.77
C PHE A 2 26.90 -16.19 -9.22
N LEU A 3 26.67 -15.21 -10.08
CA LEU A 3 25.85 -14.05 -9.73
C LEU A 3 24.38 -14.50 -9.79
N LYS A 4 23.82 -14.85 -8.63
CA LYS A 4 22.38 -15.06 -8.45
C LYS A 4 21.67 -13.74 -8.78
N LYS A 5 21.19 -13.60 -10.03
CA LYS A 5 20.26 -12.55 -10.43
C LYS A 5 19.03 -12.64 -9.53
N GLU A 6 18.82 -11.59 -8.73
CA GLU A 6 17.69 -11.45 -7.84
C GLU A 6 16.40 -11.47 -8.67
N LYS A 7 15.52 -12.41 -8.33
CA LYS A 7 14.28 -12.67 -9.04
C LYS A 7 13.39 -11.42 -8.94
N LYS A 8 13.14 -10.73 -10.05
CA LYS A 8 12.07 -9.73 -10.17
C LYS A 8 10.75 -10.43 -9.84
N SER A 9 10.27 -10.27 -8.61
CA SER A 9 9.05 -10.91 -8.12
C SER A 9 7.81 -10.29 -8.76
N LEU A 10 6.88 -11.16 -9.16
CA LEU A 10 5.64 -10.92 -9.89
C LEU A 10 4.95 -9.58 -9.55
N THR A 11 4.78 -8.77 -10.59
CA THR A 11 4.33 -7.37 -10.55
C THR A 11 2.81 -7.23 -10.42
N THR A 12 2.29 -7.28 -9.19
CA THR A 12 1.13 -6.43 -8.85
C THR A 12 1.64 -5.01 -8.62
N PRO A 13 1.05 -3.97 -9.22
CA PRO A 13 1.58 -2.61 -9.17
C PRO A 13 1.72 -2.13 -7.71
N GLN A 14 2.81 -1.43 -7.44
CA GLN A 14 2.99 -0.69 -6.19
C GLN A 14 1.84 0.33 -6.05
N LEU A 15 1.55 0.74 -4.81
CA LEU A 15 0.65 1.88 -4.58
C LEU A 15 1.14 3.04 -5.43
N THR A 16 0.23 3.65 -6.20
CA THR A 16 0.59 4.87 -6.94
C THR A 16 0.88 5.97 -5.93
N GLY A 17 1.67 6.97 -6.33
CA GLY A 17 1.97 8.12 -5.45
C GLY A 17 0.72 8.88 -4.97
N ALA A 18 -0.41 8.75 -5.69
CA ALA A 18 -1.70 9.28 -5.26
C ALA A 18 -2.32 8.40 -4.16
N GLN A 19 -2.33 7.08 -4.33
CA GLN A 19 -2.86 6.14 -3.33
C GLN A 19 -2.08 6.20 -2.01
N SER A 20 -0.76 6.34 -2.08
CA SER A 20 0.07 6.55 -0.89
C SER A 20 -0.27 7.86 -0.18
N ARG A 21 -0.55 8.94 -0.92
CA ARG A 21 -0.98 10.23 -0.37
C ARG A 21 -2.37 10.14 0.30
N ASP A 22 -3.30 9.41 -0.30
CA ASP A 22 -4.63 9.19 0.27
C ASP A 22 -4.56 8.40 1.59
N ILE A 23 -3.65 7.43 1.70
CA ILE A 23 -3.44 6.71 2.96
C ILE A 23 -2.77 7.63 3.99
N GLN A 24 -1.80 8.46 3.57
CA GLN A 24 -1.12 9.40 4.45
C GLN A 24 -2.05 10.47 5.03
N SER A 25 -3.04 10.93 4.26
CA SER A 25 -4.02 11.91 4.75
C SER A 25 -4.93 11.35 5.84
N CYS A 26 -5.09 10.02 5.89
CA CYS A 26 -5.81 9.34 6.96
C CYS A 26 -5.02 9.20 8.26
N LEU A 27 -3.69 9.39 8.25
CA LEU A 27 -2.85 9.32 9.44
C LEU A 27 -2.86 10.69 10.14
N THR A 28 -3.13 10.72 11.45
CA THR A 28 -3.27 11.97 12.20
C THR A 28 -2.00 12.82 12.04
N ASN A 29 -2.12 13.97 11.37
CA ASN A 29 -1.05 14.93 11.08
C ASN A 29 0.04 14.47 10.09
N HIS A 30 -0.25 13.52 9.20
CA HIS A 30 0.73 12.99 8.25
C HIS A 30 2.02 12.56 8.94
N ARG A 31 1.95 11.97 10.14
CA ARG A 31 3.15 11.68 10.95
C ARG A 31 3.64 10.26 10.75
N CYS A 32 4.93 10.08 11.01
CA CYS A 32 5.52 8.76 11.11
C CYS A 32 4.92 8.02 12.31
N GLU A 33 4.44 6.80 12.10
CA GLU A 33 3.79 5.99 13.13
C GLU A 33 4.78 5.27 14.06
N ILE A 34 6.08 5.38 13.79
CA ILE A 34 7.10 4.81 14.65
C ILE A 34 7.25 5.70 15.90
N PRO A 35 7.11 5.12 17.11
CA PRO A 35 7.15 5.87 18.34
C PRO A 35 8.49 6.60 18.49
N LYS A 36 8.44 7.82 19.04
CA LYS A 36 9.59 8.69 19.27
C LYS A 36 10.34 9.14 17.99
N CYS A 37 9.71 9.05 16.81
CA CYS A 37 10.29 9.59 15.59
C CYS A 37 10.42 11.13 15.66
N PRO A 38 11.65 11.70 15.56
CA PRO A 38 11.86 13.14 15.64
C PRO A 38 11.48 13.88 14.35
N TYR A 39 11.46 13.17 13.22
CA TYR A 39 11.25 13.75 11.88
C TYR A 39 9.78 14.06 11.58
N GLY A 40 8.85 13.56 12.41
CA GLY A 40 7.48 14.05 12.53
C GLY A 40 6.55 13.86 11.34
N LYS A 41 7.02 13.75 10.09
CA LYS A 41 6.21 13.61 8.87
C LYS A 41 6.44 12.26 8.18
N SER A 42 5.38 11.51 7.95
CA SER A 42 5.31 10.34 7.09
C SER A 42 5.33 10.78 5.63
N GLN A 43 6.35 10.35 4.90
CA GLN A 43 6.53 10.66 3.48
C GLN A 43 6.14 9.50 2.58
N THR A 44 6.16 8.27 3.11
CA THR A 44 5.90 7.05 2.35
C THR A 44 5.09 6.05 3.17
N VAL A 45 4.43 5.12 2.47
CA VAL A 45 3.68 4.01 3.08
C VAL A 45 4.48 2.73 2.82
N HIS A 46 4.91 2.09 3.90
CA HIS A 46 5.67 0.84 3.85
C HIS A 46 4.75 -0.36 4.02
N HIS A 47 4.99 -1.43 3.25
CA HIS A 47 4.29 -2.71 3.40
C HIS A 47 5.06 -3.62 4.36
N ILE A 48 4.47 -3.98 5.50
CA ILE A 48 5.13 -4.78 6.54
C ILE A 48 5.48 -6.18 6.05
N THR A 49 4.51 -6.85 5.43
CA THR A 49 4.69 -8.15 4.79
C THR A 49 4.81 -7.88 3.30
N PRO A 50 5.95 -8.18 2.68
CA PRO A 50 6.13 -7.95 1.27
C PRO A 50 5.12 -8.79 0.48
N ARG A 51 4.61 -8.23 -0.62
CA ARG A 51 3.60 -8.90 -1.47
C ARG A 51 4.07 -10.24 -2.07
N ALA A 52 5.38 -10.45 -2.18
CA ALA A 52 5.97 -11.73 -2.58
C ALA A 52 5.54 -12.89 -1.65
N ALA A 53 5.14 -12.57 -0.40
CA ALA A 53 4.54 -13.49 0.56
C ALA A 53 3.01 -13.32 0.68
N GLN A 54 2.33 -12.89 -0.38
CA GLN A 54 0.87 -12.64 -0.44
C GLN A 54 0.35 -11.51 0.45
N GLY A 55 1.19 -10.53 0.82
CA GLY A 55 0.78 -9.35 1.58
C GLY A 55 -0.32 -8.53 0.88
N LYS A 56 -1.60 -8.74 1.22
CA LYS A 56 -2.72 -7.98 0.66
C LYS A 56 -2.65 -6.51 1.07
N HIS A 57 -3.24 -5.63 0.26
CA HIS A 57 -3.54 -4.26 0.68
C HIS A 57 -4.56 -4.31 1.81
N THR A 58 -4.05 -4.28 3.03
CA THR A 58 -4.84 -4.30 4.25
C THR A 58 -4.27 -3.25 5.17
N TYR A 59 -5.14 -2.64 5.97
CA TYR A 59 -4.72 -1.60 6.91
C TYR A 59 -3.67 -2.13 7.91
N LEU A 60 -3.73 -3.43 8.24
CA LEU A 60 -2.77 -4.13 9.12
C LEU A 60 -1.41 -4.40 8.49
N ASN A 61 -1.29 -4.29 7.16
CA ASN A 61 -0.05 -4.59 6.44
C ASN A 61 0.65 -3.33 5.93
N MET A 62 0.16 -2.14 6.27
CA MET A 62 0.68 -0.88 5.77
C MET A 62 0.90 0.09 6.93
N ILE A 63 2.05 0.75 6.94
CA ILE A 63 2.45 1.71 7.97
C ILE A 63 3.02 2.99 7.32
N GLY A 64 2.62 4.15 7.80
CA GLY A 64 3.14 5.44 7.40
C GLY A 64 4.45 5.76 8.10
N VAL A 65 5.51 5.97 7.32
CA VAL A 65 6.87 6.18 7.85
C VAL A 65 7.56 7.34 7.14
N CYS A 66 8.53 7.95 7.82
CA CYS A 66 9.44 8.88 7.17
C CYS A 66 10.48 8.10 6.34
N GLU A 67 11.19 8.80 5.46
CA GLU A 67 12.21 8.21 4.59
C GLU A 67 13.29 7.44 5.37
N SER A 68 13.73 7.96 6.51
CA SER A 68 14.74 7.27 7.35
C SER A 68 14.22 5.92 7.80
N HIS A 69 13.09 5.89 8.50
CA HIS A 69 12.51 4.65 9.00
C HIS A 69 12.02 3.70 7.89
N HIS A 70 11.68 4.23 6.71
CA HIS A 70 11.40 3.40 5.54
C HIS A 70 12.62 2.55 5.17
N ARG A 71 13.80 3.17 5.09
CA ARG A 71 15.06 2.47 4.82
C ARG A 71 15.43 1.49 5.94
N GLU A 72 15.15 1.85 7.19
CA GLU A 72 15.39 0.96 8.33
C GLU A 72 14.51 -0.29 8.28
N ALA A 73 13.23 -0.12 7.95
CA ALA A 73 12.31 -1.23 7.72
C ALA A 73 12.72 -2.11 6.53
N GLU A 74 13.14 -1.52 5.40
CA GLU A 74 13.65 -2.27 4.25
C GLU A 74 14.89 -3.11 4.59
N ARG A 75 15.75 -2.59 5.48
CA ARG A 75 16.95 -3.28 5.98
C ARG A 75 16.66 -4.28 7.10
N ASN A 76 15.39 -4.51 7.46
CA ASN A 76 14.96 -5.32 8.59
C ASN A 76 15.52 -4.88 9.96
N MET A 77 15.93 -3.62 10.11
CA MET A 77 16.34 -3.07 11.41
C MET A 77 15.13 -2.85 12.33
N ILE A 78 13.95 -2.66 11.72
CA ILE A 78 12.65 -2.69 12.41
C ILE A 78 11.92 -3.95 11.97
N THR A 79 11.66 -4.85 12.90
CA THR A 79 11.05 -6.14 12.57
C THR A 79 9.58 -5.96 12.17
N PRO A 80 9.04 -6.85 11.32
CA PRO A 80 7.62 -6.86 10.99
C PRO A 80 6.69 -6.94 12.21
N ALA A 81 7.12 -7.65 13.26
CA ALA A 81 6.37 -7.75 14.52
C ALA A 81 6.27 -6.41 15.25
N GLN A 82 7.35 -5.62 15.25
CA GLN A 82 7.35 -4.27 15.82
C GLN A 82 6.44 -3.34 15.01
N LEU A 83 6.55 -3.35 13.68
CA LEU A 83 5.70 -2.54 12.81
C LEU A 83 4.21 -2.86 13.02
N ARG A 84 3.84 -4.14 13.17
CA ARG A 84 2.46 -4.55 13.48
C ARG A 84 2.00 -4.04 14.85
N SER A 85 2.90 -3.98 15.82
CA SER A 85 2.60 -3.45 17.15
C SER A 85 2.32 -1.96 17.10
N TYR A 86 3.02 -1.22 16.24
CA TYR A 86 2.78 0.21 16.05
C TYR A 86 1.43 0.50 15.37
N ILE A 87 1.03 -0.31 14.39
CA ILE A 87 -0.30 -0.18 13.76
C ILE A 87 -1.43 -0.37 14.78
N LYS A 88 -1.27 -1.25 15.77
CA LYS A 88 -2.30 -1.48 16.81
C LYS A 88 -2.56 -0.25 17.70
N MET A 89 -1.67 0.75 17.67
CA MET A 89 -1.85 2.00 18.43
C MET A 89 -2.69 3.04 17.68
N ARG A 90 -3.13 2.76 16.44
CA ARG A 90 -3.98 3.67 15.67
C ARG A 90 -5.31 3.91 16.37
N SER A 91 -5.83 5.12 16.21
CA SER A 91 -7.18 5.44 16.62
C SER A 91 -8.22 4.78 15.69
N PRO A 92 -9.43 4.47 16.16
CA PRO A 92 -10.50 3.92 15.32
C PRO A 92 -10.84 4.80 14.11
N LYS A 93 -10.63 6.12 14.23
CA LYS A 93 -10.85 7.08 13.14
C LYS A 93 -9.85 6.86 11.99
N GLU A 94 -8.57 6.73 12.32
CA GLU A 94 -7.50 6.47 11.34
C GLU A 94 -7.72 5.12 10.67
N GLU A 95 -8.04 4.09 11.46
CA GLU A 95 -8.33 2.76 10.92
C GLU A 95 -9.48 2.79 9.90
N ASN A 96 -10.59 3.46 10.24
CA ASN A 96 -11.75 3.54 9.35
C ASN A 96 -11.45 4.34 8.08
N CYS A 97 -10.68 5.43 8.19
CA CYS A 97 -10.27 6.22 7.03
C CYS A 97 -9.40 5.38 6.07
N ILE A 98 -8.38 4.70 6.61
CA ILE A 98 -7.48 3.84 5.82
C ILE A 98 -8.26 2.70 5.16
N LYS A 99 -9.20 2.06 5.88
CA LYS A 99 -10.07 1.01 5.34
C LYS A 99 -10.84 1.51 4.12
N LYS A 100 -11.50 2.67 4.20
CA LYS A 100 -12.24 3.27 3.08
C LYS A 100 -11.36 3.55 1.86
N VAL A 101 -10.14 4.05 2.07
CA VAL A 101 -9.18 4.28 0.98
C VAL A 101 -8.79 2.96 0.31
N ILE A 102 -8.48 1.94 1.11
CA ILE A 102 -8.13 0.60 0.61
C ILE A 102 -9.29 -0.03 -0.17
N GLU A 103 -10.52 0.10 0.32
CA GLU A 103 -11.71 -0.39 -0.37
C GLU A 103 -11.89 0.27 -1.74
N LYS A 104 -11.65 1.59 -1.84
CA LYS A 104 -11.64 2.30 -3.13
C LYS A 104 -10.54 1.79 -4.07
N ILE A 105 -9.33 1.59 -3.55
CA ILE A 105 -8.20 1.06 -4.32
C ILE A 105 -8.55 -0.33 -4.87
N ASN A 106 -9.04 -1.23 -4.02
CA ASN A 106 -9.42 -2.58 -4.40
C ASN A 106 -10.66 -2.62 -5.33
N GLY A 107 -11.61 -1.70 -5.14
CA GLY A 107 -12.82 -1.57 -5.98
C GLY A 107 -12.51 -1.07 -7.39
N ASN A 108 -11.60 -0.11 -7.55
CA ASN A 108 -11.16 0.36 -8.87
C ASN A 108 -10.40 -0.71 -9.65
N ALA A 109 -9.60 -1.56 -8.98
CA ALA A 109 -8.94 -2.69 -9.62
C ALA A 109 -9.93 -3.70 -10.24
N LYS A 110 -11.14 -3.83 -9.69
CA LYS A 110 -12.19 -4.69 -10.25
C LYS A 110 -12.84 -4.07 -11.49
N LYS A 111 -13.01 -2.75 -11.54
CA LYS A 111 -13.62 -2.05 -12.70
C LYS A 111 -12.72 -2.09 -13.94
N SER A 112 -11.40 -2.04 -13.78
CA SER A 112 -10.45 -2.09 -14.91
C SER A 112 -10.31 -3.48 -15.56
N SER A 113 -10.87 -4.54 -14.97
CA SER A 113 -10.76 -5.90 -15.50
C SER A 113 -11.90 -6.32 -16.45
N LYS A 114 -12.92 -5.47 -16.67
CA LYS A 114 -13.96 -5.75 -17.66
C LYS A 114 -13.49 -5.27 -19.05
N LYS A 115 -12.60 -6.04 -19.69
CA LYS A 115 -12.41 -5.90 -21.15
C LYS A 115 -13.72 -6.30 -21.81
N LYS A 116 -14.39 -5.37 -22.51
CA LYS A 116 -15.46 -5.73 -23.45
C LYS A 116 -14.89 -6.78 -24.41
N THR A 117 -15.64 -7.83 -24.69
CA THR A 117 -15.24 -8.74 -25.76
C THR A 117 -15.28 -7.98 -27.10
N PRO A 118 -14.50 -8.38 -28.12
CA PRO A 118 -14.56 -7.75 -29.44
C PRO A 118 -15.99 -7.70 -30.01
N GLU A 119 -16.83 -8.66 -29.61
CA GLU A 119 -18.23 -8.79 -30.00
C GLU A 119 -19.13 -7.72 -29.34
N GLU A 120 -18.94 -7.45 -28.04
CA GLU A 120 -19.62 -6.35 -27.34
C GLU A 120 -19.21 -4.98 -27.88
N GLU A 121 -17.99 -4.85 -28.41
CA GLU A 121 -17.49 -3.61 -29.02
C GLU A 121 -18.04 -3.39 -30.43
N TRP A 122 -18.20 -4.46 -31.22
CA TRP A 122 -18.86 -4.43 -32.53
C TRP A 122 -20.35 -4.10 -32.42
N MET A 123 -21.08 -4.72 -31.49
CA MET A 123 -22.51 -4.48 -31.33
C MET A 123 -22.85 -3.06 -30.86
N ASP A 124 -22.01 -2.43 -30.05
CA ASP A 124 -22.20 -1.03 -29.60
C ASP A 124 -22.00 -0.03 -30.74
N ARG A 125 -21.17 -0.36 -31.74
CA ARG A 125 -20.82 0.53 -32.86
C ARG A 125 -21.85 0.55 -34.00
N PHE A 126 -22.70 -0.48 -34.07
CA PHE A 126 -23.78 -0.59 -35.06
C PHE A 126 -25.17 -0.38 -34.44
N ARG A 127 -25.23 0.08 -33.19
CA ARG A 127 -26.46 0.48 -32.51
C ARG A 127 -26.85 1.89 -32.98
N ILE A 128 -27.46 1.97 -34.16
CA ILE A 128 -28.20 3.14 -34.66
C ILE A 128 -29.63 3.08 -34.12
#